data_AF-W4V3T4-F1
#
_entry.id   AF-W4V3T4-F1
#
_cell.length_a   1.000
_cell.length_b   1.000
_cell.length_c   1.000
_cell.angle_alpha   90.00
_cell.angle_beta   90.00
_cell.angle_gamma   90.00
#
_symmetry.space_group_name_H-M   'P 1'
#
loop_
_entity.id
_entity.type
_entity.pdbx_description
1 polymer ?
#
loop_
_entity_poly.entity_id
_entity_poly.type
_entity_poly.pdbx_seq_one_letter_code
_entity_poly.pdbx_strand_id
1 'polypeptide(L)'
;MNSVNPSNPETEILRQELEAKYNVPVIGTNCAQLRIEDLNNIMERVLLEFPISEIGVNIPKWIESLDESHWLKVDMINAVKEVFSGITRIREIKGSVSRFDQYEFIKRAYIDSINLGSGAAYVEINEQDGLLYRILSEVTGLEIDGEHRLISLLTDLAKVKKEYDKVQEALNEVKLKGYGIVSPQIEEMSLEEPEIIKQGSRFGVKLRASAPSIHMIRADIETEIAPLVGTEKQSEELVSYLLKEFESEPEKLWQSNIFGKSLHELVSEGLQNKLYRMPEDAQLKLQETLQKIINEGSGGLSVLFCNPNNKSK
;
A
#
# COMPACT_ATOMS: atom_id res chain seq x y z
N MET A 1 -16.96 -42.60 -38.36
CA MET A 1 -16.77 -43.67 -39.35
C MET A 1 -17.67 -44.85 -38.98
N ASN A 2 -18.65 -45.15 -39.82
CA ASN A 2 -19.51 -46.33 -39.61
C ASN A 2 -18.78 -47.58 -40.12
N SER A 3 -18.62 -48.60 -39.28
CA SER A 3 -18.02 -49.88 -39.65
C SER A 3 -18.77 -51.03 -38.99
N VAL A 4 -18.96 -52.13 -39.72
CA VAL A 4 -19.58 -53.35 -39.17
C VAL A 4 -18.74 -53.92 -38.02
N ASN A 5 -17.40 -53.81 -38.12
CA ASN A 5 -16.45 -54.22 -37.09
C ASN A 5 -15.52 -53.05 -36.71
N PRO A 6 -15.93 -52.19 -35.77
CA PRO A 6 -15.15 -51.02 -35.34
C PRO A 6 -13.78 -51.37 -34.76
N SER A 7 -13.67 -52.52 -34.09
CA SER A 7 -12.44 -52.98 -33.43
C SER A 7 -11.48 -53.77 -34.33
N ASN A 8 -11.80 -53.93 -35.62
CA ASN A 8 -10.91 -54.63 -36.56
C ASN A 8 -9.62 -53.80 -36.77
N PRO A 9 -8.41 -54.39 -36.71
CA PRO A 9 -7.15 -53.71 -36.98
C PRO A 9 -7.15 -52.81 -38.22
N GLU A 10 -7.75 -53.25 -39.34
CA GLU A 10 -7.82 -52.46 -40.58
C GLU A 10 -8.67 -51.19 -40.41
N THR A 11 -9.78 -51.29 -39.69
CA THR A 11 -10.66 -50.16 -39.36
C THR A 11 -9.94 -49.17 -38.46
N GLU A 12 -9.16 -49.65 -37.49
CA GLU A 12 -8.41 -48.80 -36.56
C GLU A 12 -7.26 -48.05 -37.26
N ILE A 13 -6.56 -48.69 -38.19
CA ILE A 13 -5.54 -48.03 -39.03
C ILE A 13 -6.19 -46.92 -39.85
N LEU A 14 -7.30 -47.20 -40.53
CA LEU A 14 -8.03 -46.20 -41.31
C LEU A 14 -8.54 -45.04 -40.44
N ARG A 15 -8.96 -45.33 -39.20
CA ARG A 15 -9.36 -44.31 -38.21
C ARG A 15 -8.21 -43.35 -37.93
N GLN A 16 -7.03 -43.87 -37.64
CA GLN A 16 -5.84 -43.07 -37.32
C GLN A 16 -5.35 -42.26 -38.52
N GLU A 17 -5.38 -42.83 -39.73
CA GLU A 17 -5.04 -42.12 -40.97
C GLU A 17 -5.97 -40.92 -41.20
N LEU A 18 -7.27 -41.09 -40.97
CA LEU A 18 -8.26 -40.01 -41.08
C LEU A 18 -8.08 -38.96 -39.98
N GLU A 19 -7.77 -39.36 -38.76
CA GLU A 19 -7.44 -38.43 -37.66
C GLU A 19 -6.24 -37.54 -38.01
N ALA A 20 -5.16 -38.16 -38.51
CA ALA A 20 -3.97 -37.44 -38.91
C ALA A 20 -4.23 -36.51 -40.10
N LYS A 21 -4.98 -36.98 -41.11
CA LYS A 21 -5.27 -36.21 -42.33
C LYS A 21 -6.14 -34.98 -42.08
N TYR A 22 -7.13 -35.08 -41.20
CA TYR A 22 -8.11 -34.02 -40.97
C TYR A 22 -7.93 -33.28 -39.65
N ASN A 23 -6.98 -33.70 -38.80
CA ASN A 23 -6.70 -33.12 -37.48
C ASN A 23 -7.97 -32.99 -36.60
N VAL A 24 -8.85 -33.98 -36.68
CA VAL A 24 -10.09 -34.10 -35.91
C VAL A 24 -10.24 -35.53 -35.41
N PRO A 25 -10.81 -35.77 -34.23
CA PRO A 25 -10.99 -37.11 -33.69
C PRO A 25 -12.01 -37.89 -34.53
N VAL A 26 -11.65 -39.11 -34.92
CA VAL A 26 -12.50 -40.00 -35.71
C VAL A 26 -12.94 -41.15 -34.82
N ILE A 27 -14.25 -41.33 -34.73
CA ILE A 27 -14.88 -42.40 -33.96
C ILE A 27 -15.26 -43.53 -34.92
N GLY A 28 -14.73 -44.72 -34.68
CA GLY A 28 -15.24 -45.94 -35.31
C GLY A 28 -16.43 -46.46 -34.50
N THR A 29 -17.59 -46.62 -35.11
CA THR A 29 -18.76 -47.23 -34.45
C THR A 29 -19.57 -48.06 -35.44
N ASN A 30 -20.30 -49.05 -34.94
CA ASN A 30 -21.27 -49.79 -35.74
C ASN A 30 -22.64 -49.14 -35.54
N CYS A 31 -23.04 -48.31 -36.50
CA CYS A 31 -24.30 -47.57 -36.42
C CYS A 31 -25.53 -48.49 -36.33
N ALA A 32 -25.44 -49.75 -36.79
CA ALA A 32 -26.53 -50.71 -36.71
C ALA A 32 -26.68 -51.35 -35.32
N GLN A 33 -25.66 -51.26 -34.46
CA GLN A 33 -25.63 -51.85 -33.12
C GLN A 33 -25.28 -50.80 -32.05
N LEU A 34 -25.71 -49.55 -32.23
CA LEU A 34 -25.44 -48.46 -31.28
C LEU A 34 -26.08 -48.73 -29.93
N ARG A 35 -25.28 -48.58 -28.88
CA ARG A 35 -25.75 -48.51 -27.50
C ARG A 35 -25.82 -47.05 -27.05
N ILE A 36 -26.52 -46.81 -25.95
CA ILE A 36 -26.62 -45.48 -25.33
C ILE A 36 -25.22 -44.95 -24.95
N GLU A 37 -24.34 -45.83 -24.50
CA GLU A 37 -22.94 -45.50 -24.19
C GLU A 37 -22.17 -44.99 -25.43
N ASP A 38 -22.38 -45.60 -26.60
CA ASP A 38 -21.76 -45.18 -27.85
C ASP A 38 -22.27 -43.80 -28.28
N LEU A 39 -23.57 -43.56 -28.15
CA LEU A 39 -24.18 -42.25 -28.41
C LEU A 39 -23.61 -41.16 -27.49
N ASN A 40 -23.47 -41.44 -26.20
CA ASN A 40 -22.89 -40.49 -25.25
C ASN A 40 -21.44 -40.15 -25.59
N ASN A 41 -20.62 -41.14 -25.95
CA ASN A 41 -19.23 -40.93 -26.36
C ASN A 41 -19.13 -40.11 -27.66
N ILE A 42 -20.01 -40.36 -28.64
CA ILE A 42 -20.09 -39.57 -29.87
C ILE A 42 -20.45 -38.11 -29.54
N MET A 43 -21.47 -37.89 -28.72
CA MET A 43 -21.89 -36.54 -28.32
C MET A 43 -20.79 -35.80 -27.55
N GLU A 44 -20.11 -36.46 -26.62
CA GLU A 44 -19.01 -35.87 -25.86
C GLU A 44 -17.87 -35.41 -26.78
N ARG A 45 -17.43 -36.27 -27.70
CA ARG A 45 -16.34 -35.93 -28.63
C ARG A 45 -16.72 -34.82 -29.60
N VAL A 46 -17.98 -34.77 -30.05
CA VAL A 46 -18.48 -33.65 -30.87
C VAL A 46 -18.46 -32.35 -30.06
N LEU A 47 -18.92 -32.39 -28.79
CA LEU A 47 -18.95 -31.22 -27.92
C LEU A 47 -17.54 -30.66 -27.65
N LEU A 48 -16.53 -31.52 -27.55
CA LEU A 48 -15.13 -31.11 -27.33
C LEU A 48 -14.45 -30.49 -28.57
N GLU A 49 -15.00 -30.69 -29.77
CA GLU A 49 -14.52 -30.07 -31.01
C GLU A 49 -15.14 -28.71 -31.29
N PHE A 50 -16.10 -28.26 -30.47
CA PHE A 50 -16.66 -26.92 -30.61
C PHE A 50 -15.60 -25.84 -30.35
N PRO A 51 -15.73 -24.69 -31.04
CA PRO A 51 -14.84 -23.57 -30.84
C PRO A 51 -14.99 -23.01 -29.43
N ILE A 52 -13.89 -22.49 -28.88
CA ILE A 52 -13.90 -21.80 -27.60
C ILE A 52 -14.34 -20.35 -27.82
N SER A 53 -15.26 -19.89 -26.99
CA SER A 53 -15.72 -18.50 -26.96
C SER A 53 -14.92 -17.67 -25.97
N GLU A 54 -14.66 -18.22 -24.78
CA GLU A 54 -14.02 -17.51 -23.66
C GLU A 54 -13.23 -18.48 -22.76
N ILE A 55 -12.09 -18.00 -22.26
CA ILE A 55 -11.30 -18.71 -21.25
C ILE A 55 -11.20 -17.78 -20.04
N GLY A 56 -11.92 -18.13 -18.98
CA GLY A 56 -11.78 -17.51 -17.67
C GLY A 56 -10.59 -18.12 -16.94
N VAL A 57 -9.67 -17.28 -16.48
CA VAL A 57 -8.51 -17.72 -15.69
C VAL A 57 -8.60 -17.10 -14.32
N ASN A 58 -8.70 -17.94 -13.29
CA ASN A 58 -8.68 -17.51 -11.91
C ASN A 58 -7.25 -17.59 -11.39
N ILE A 59 -6.71 -16.43 -11.03
CA ILE A 59 -5.36 -16.23 -10.50
C ILE A 59 -5.51 -15.89 -9.01
N PRO A 60 -4.53 -16.23 -8.15
CA PRO A 60 -4.58 -15.83 -6.74
C PRO A 60 -4.78 -14.32 -6.60
N LYS A 61 -5.87 -13.92 -5.92
CA LYS A 61 -6.31 -12.52 -5.81
C LYS A 61 -5.25 -11.56 -5.27
N TRP A 62 -4.35 -12.05 -4.43
CA TRP A 62 -3.28 -11.21 -3.89
C TRP A 62 -2.27 -10.77 -4.98
N ILE A 63 -2.09 -11.57 -6.05
CA ILE A 63 -1.28 -11.20 -7.22
C ILE A 63 -1.97 -10.07 -7.99
N GLU A 64 -3.30 -10.06 -8.06
CA GLU A 64 -4.05 -8.97 -8.69
C GLU A 64 -3.88 -7.65 -7.96
N SER A 65 -3.73 -7.69 -6.63
CA SER A 65 -3.48 -6.53 -5.77
C SER A 65 -2.06 -5.96 -5.89
N LEU A 66 -1.13 -6.64 -6.57
CA LEU A 66 0.20 -6.09 -6.82
C LEU A 66 0.15 -4.94 -7.83
N ASP A 67 1.11 -4.02 -7.73
CA ASP A 67 1.30 -2.93 -8.68
C ASP A 67 1.39 -3.46 -10.12
N GLU A 68 0.88 -2.71 -11.09
CA GLU A 68 0.85 -3.13 -12.50
C GLU A 68 2.24 -3.38 -13.08
N SER A 69 3.26 -2.70 -12.55
CA SER A 69 4.66 -2.87 -12.94
C SER A 69 5.36 -4.03 -12.23
N HIS A 70 4.71 -4.71 -11.29
CA HIS A 70 5.34 -5.79 -10.55
C HIS A 70 5.63 -6.99 -11.45
N TRP A 71 6.87 -7.49 -11.44
CA TRP A 71 7.35 -8.54 -12.33
C TRP A 71 6.45 -9.79 -12.31
N LEU A 72 6.05 -10.27 -11.12
CA LEU A 72 5.21 -11.47 -10.97
C LEU A 72 3.86 -11.33 -11.68
N LYS A 73 3.24 -10.15 -11.64
CA LYS A 73 1.94 -9.89 -12.28
C LYS A 73 2.09 -9.88 -13.80
N VAL A 74 3.14 -9.22 -14.30
CA VAL A 74 3.49 -9.19 -15.72
C VAL A 74 3.76 -10.59 -16.25
N ASP A 75 4.60 -11.36 -15.54
CA ASP A 75 4.99 -12.71 -15.94
C ASP A 75 3.81 -13.68 -15.88
N MET A 76 2.92 -13.57 -14.90
CA MET A 76 1.69 -14.36 -14.83
C MET A 76 0.77 -14.09 -16.03
N ILE A 77 0.56 -12.82 -16.38
CA ILE A 77 -0.27 -12.44 -17.53
C ILE A 77 0.35 -12.93 -18.83
N ASN A 78 1.67 -12.83 -18.98
CA ASN A 78 2.39 -13.32 -20.14
C ASN A 78 2.30 -14.85 -20.24
N ALA A 79 2.48 -15.56 -19.12
CA ALA A 79 2.33 -17.01 -19.06
C ALA A 79 0.94 -17.46 -19.53
N VAL A 80 -0.12 -16.79 -19.05
CA VAL A 80 -1.50 -17.06 -19.48
C VAL A 80 -1.65 -16.83 -20.99
N LYS A 81 -1.17 -15.69 -21.51
CA LYS A 81 -1.25 -15.38 -22.95
C LYS A 81 -0.51 -16.41 -23.80
N GLU A 82 0.68 -16.83 -23.39
CA GLU A 82 1.50 -17.81 -24.11
C GLU A 82 0.87 -19.20 -24.11
N VAL A 83 0.37 -19.66 -22.95
CA VAL A 83 -0.22 -20.99 -22.82
C VAL A 83 -1.49 -21.12 -23.65
N PHE A 84 -2.36 -20.10 -23.65
CA PHE A 84 -3.61 -20.14 -24.39
C PHE A 84 -3.50 -19.59 -25.83
N SER A 85 -2.30 -19.18 -26.27
CA SER A 85 -2.08 -18.71 -27.64
C SER A 85 -2.34 -19.82 -28.66
N GLY A 86 -3.18 -19.53 -29.66
CA GLY A 86 -3.47 -20.43 -30.76
C GLY A 86 -4.46 -21.56 -30.43
N ILE A 87 -5.05 -21.57 -29.23
CA ILE A 87 -6.11 -22.51 -28.88
C ILE A 87 -7.41 -22.11 -29.55
N THR A 88 -8.04 -23.06 -30.23
CA THR A 88 -9.29 -22.84 -30.96
C THR A 88 -10.42 -23.75 -30.51
N ARG A 89 -10.11 -24.93 -29.95
CA ARG A 89 -11.12 -25.95 -29.60
C ARG A 89 -11.04 -26.37 -28.15
N ILE A 90 -12.18 -26.69 -27.54
CA ILE A 90 -12.30 -27.04 -26.10
C ILE A 90 -11.35 -28.18 -25.72
N ARG A 91 -11.16 -29.17 -26.60
CA ARG A 91 -10.22 -30.27 -26.42
C ARG A 91 -8.78 -29.80 -26.14
N GLU A 92 -8.33 -28.74 -26.79
CA GLU A 92 -6.95 -28.24 -26.74
C GLU A 92 -6.61 -27.61 -25.39
N ILE A 93 -7.60 -27.08 -24.66
CA ILE A 93 -7.40 -26.53 -23.31
C ILE A 93 -6.84 -27.63 -22.39
N LYS A 94 -7.41 -28.84 -22.43
CA LYS A 94 -6.96 -29.97 -21.59
C LYS A 94 -5.47 -30.27 -21.74
N GLY A 95 -4.93 -30.15 -22.95
CA GLY A 95 -3.51 -30.37 -23.23
C GLY A 95 -2.62 -29.14 -23.01
N SER A 96 -3.21 -27.94 -22.93
CA SER A 96 -2.45 -26.70 -22.79
C SER A 96 -2.22 -26.32 -21.34
N VAL A 97 -3.14 -26.69 -20.43
CA VAL A 97 -3.00 -26.40 -18.99
C VAL A 97 -1.73 -27.02 -18.38
N SER A 98 -1.25 -28.17 -18.88
CA SER A 98 0.01 -28.77 -18.41
C SER A 98 1.25 -27.94 -18.76
N ARG A 99 1.17 -27.00 -19.70
CA ARG A 99 2.28 -26.09 -19.99
C ARG A 99 2.56 -25.12 -18.83
N PHE A 100 1.60 -24.91 -17.93
CA PHE A 100 1.83 -24.07 -16.76
C PHE A 100 2.86 -24.65 -15.79
N ASP A 101 3.12 -25.96 -15.84
CA ASP A 101 4.12 -26.63 -14.99
C ASP A 101 5.56 -26.19 -15.28
N GLN A 102 5.80 -25.49 -16.40
CA GLN A 102 7.12 -24.95 -16.75
C GLN A 102 7.48 -23.67 -15.99
N TYR A 103 6.50 -23.00 -15.36
CA TYR A 103 6.72 -21.74 -14.67
C TYR A 103 7.01 -21.96 -13.18
N GLU A 104 8.15 -21.46 -12.72
CA GLU A 104 8.59 -21.65 -11.33
C GLU A 104 7.66 -21.02 -10.30
N PHE A 105 6.86 -20.02 -10.66
CA PHE A 105 5.92 -19.36 -9.75
C PHE A 105 4.55 -20.04 -9.68
N ILE A 106 4.30 -21.05 -10.51
CA ILE A 106 3.04 -21.81 -10.55
C ILE A 106 3.27 -23.19 -9.94
N LYS A 107 2.43 -23.59 -9.00
CA LYS A 107 2.44 -24.94 -8.40
C LYS A 107 1.62 -25.93 -9.20
N ARG A 108 0.43 -25.50 -9.59
CA ARG A 108 -0.52 -26.31 -10.37
C ARG A 108 -1.48 -25.40 -11.10
N ALA A 109 -1.84 -25.79 -12.31
CA ALA A 109 -2.99 -25.27 -13.01
C ALA A 109 -3.93 -26.43 -13.36
N TYR A 110 -5.24 -26.23 -13.22
CA TYR A 110 -6.22 -27.24 -13.60
C TYR A 110 -7.49 -26.58 -14.12
N ILE A 111 -8.25 -27.33 -14.92
CA ILE A 111 -9.55 -26.87 -15.40
C ILE A 111 -10.56 -27.11 -14.28
N ASP A 112 -11.18 -26.03 -13.80
CA ASP A 112 -12.22 -26.09 -12.77
C ASP A 112 -13.55 -26.54 -13.40
N SER A 113 -13.97 -25.87 -14.48
CA SER A 113 -15.21 -26.20 -15.17
C SER A 113 -15.17 -25.85 -16.66
N ILE A 114 -15.95 -26.59 -17.45
CA ILE A 114 -16.13 -26.33 -18.89
C ILE A 114 -17.63 -26.30 -19.17
N ASN A 115 -18.10 -25.19 -19.72
CA ASN A 115 -19.43 -25.08 -20.28
C ASN A 115 -19.39 -25.38 -21.78
N LEU A 116 -19.70 -26.63 -22.13
CA LEU A 116 -19.75 -27.11 -23.51
C LEU A 116 -20.86 -26.44 -24.35
N GLY A 117 -21.89 -25.87 -23.70
CA GLY A 117 -23.00 -25.18 -24.38
C GLY A 117 -22.66 -23.76 -24.80
N SER A 118 -21.85 -23.04 -24.01
CA SER A 118 -21.40 -21.67 -24.34
C SER A 118 -19.99 -21.61 -24.92
N GLY A 119 -19.23 -22.71 -24.86
CA GLY A 119 -17.82 -22.74 -25.23
C GLY A 119 -16.93 -21.96 -24.25
N ALA A 120 -17.35 -21.83 -22.99
CA ALA A 120 -16.59 -21.15 -21.94
C ALA A 120 -15.85 -22.18 -21.07
N ALA A 121 -14.59 -21.90 -20.73
CA ALA A 121 -13.80 -22.74 -19.83
C ALA A 121 -13.20 -21.91 -18.70
N TYR A 122 -13.16 -22.48 -17.51
CA TYR A 122 -12.58 -21.87 -16.32
C TYR A 122 -11.36 -22.66 -15.86
N VAL A 123 -10.24 -21.97 -15.71
CA VAL A 123 -8.95 -22.53 -15.29
C VAL A 123 -8.52 -21.90 -13.99
N GLU A 124 -8.18 -22.74 -13.01
CA GLU A 124 -7.65 -22.32 -11.71
C GLU A 124 -6.12 -22.44 -11.74
N ILE A 125 -5.43 -21.36 -11.41
CA ILE A 125 -3.97 -21.35 -11.25
C ILE A 125 -3.65 -21.18 -9.76
N ASN A 126 -2.79 -22.05 -9.22
CA ASN A 126 -2.29 -21.92 -7.85
C ASN A 126 -0.80 -21.57 -7.89
N GLU A 127 -0.41 -20.61 -7.06
CA GLU A 127 0.97 -20.20 -6.85
C GLU A 127 1.81 -21.27 -6.15
N GLN A 128 3.14 -21.11 -6.24
CA GLN A 128 4.05 -21.88 -5.39
C GLN A 128 3.91 -21.56 -3.90
N ASP A 129 4.11 -22.60 -3.09
CA ASP A 129 4.12 -22.47 -1.64
C ASP A 129 5.21 -21.48 -1.21
N GLY A 130 4.84 -20.52 -0.36
CA GLY A 130 5.76 -19.50 0.14
C GLY A 130 6.05 -18.35 -0.81
N LEU A 131 5.55 -18.38 -2.06
CA LEU A 131 5.72 -17.25 -3.00
C LEU A 131 5.13 -15.96 -2.43
N LEU A 132 3.96 -16.03 -1.81
CA LEU A 132 3.32 -14.89 -1.13
C LEU A 132 4.28 -14.21 -0.14
N TYR A 133 4.93 -14.98 0.74
CA TYR A 133 5.81 -14.42 1.77
C TYR A 133 7.08 -13.82 1.18
N ARG A 134 7.62 -14.44 0.14
CA ARG A 134 8.77 -13.91 -0.61
C ARG A 134 8.45 -12.55 -1.23
N ILE A 135 7.31 -12.44 -1.91
CA ILE A 135 6.88 -11.18 -2.53
C ILE A 135 6.56 -10.12 -1.48
N LEU A 136 5.86 -10.48 -0.40
CA LEU A 136 5.61 -9.54 0.69
C LEU A 136 6.93 -9.02 1.29
N SER A 137 7.94 -9.88 1.43
CA SER A 137 9.25 -9.46 1.92
C SER A 137 9.96 -8.52 0.95
N GLU A 138 9.86 -8.79 -0.35
CA GLU A 138 10.42 -7.94 -1.43
C GLU A 138 9.77 -6.55 -1.45
N VAL A 139 8.43 -6.49 -1.38
CA VAL A 139 7.67 -5.24 -1.48
C VAL A 139 7.79 -4.39 -0.20
N THR A 140 7.76 -5.02 0.97
CA THR A 140 7.79 -4.29 2.25
C THR A 140 9.19 -4.04 2.79
N GLY A 141 10.19 -4.76 2.28
CA GLY A 141 11.55 -4.77 2.85
C GLY A 141 11.63 -5.44 4.24
N LEU A 142 10.57 -6.11 4.69
CA LEU A 142 10.51 -6.80 5.98
C LEU A 142 10.72 -8.31 5.77
N GLU A 143 11.49 -8.95 6.64
CA GLU A 143 11.65 -10.40 6.58
C GLU A 143 10.37 -11.12 7.05
N ILE A 144 9.68 -11.76 6.10
CA ILE A 144 8.48 -12.58 6.32
C ILE A 144 8.79 -14.00 5.85
N ASP A 145 8.99 -14.91 6.80
CA ASP A 145 9.33 -16.32 6.56
C ASP A 145 8.12 -17.27 6.74
N GLY A 146 6.95 -16.74 7.10
CA GLY A 146 5.71 -17.52 7.19
C GLY A 146 4.59 -16.82 7.96
N GLU A 147 3.51 -17.58 8.22
CA GLU A 147 2.28 -17.10 8.87
C GLU A 147 2.53 -16.52 10.26
N HIS A 148 3.35 -17.19 11.07
CA HIS A 148 3.63 -16.76 12.43
C HIS A 148 4.28 -15.37 12.44
N ARG A 149 5.31 -15.18 11.61
CA ARG A 149 6.01 -13.91 11.49
C ARG A 149 5.13 -12.83 10.89
N LEU A 150 4.31 -13.16 9.89
CA LEU A 150 3.34 -12.24 9.30
C LEU A 150 2.35 -11.72 10.36
N ILE A 151 1.78 -12.60 11.18
CA ILE A 151 0.83 -12.22 12.23
C ILE A 151 1.49 -11.33 13.29
N SER A 152 2.70 -11.68 13.73
CA SER A 152 3.46 -10.86 14.67
C SER A 152 3.75 -9.47 14.10
N LEU A 153 4.26 -9.41 12.87
CA LEU A 153 4.54 -8.14 12.18
C LEU A 153 3.28 -7.30 12.00
N LEU A 154 2.17 -7.86 11.57
CA LEU A 154 0.91 -7.14 11.43
C LEU A 154 0.40 -6.60 12.77
N THR A 155 0.56 -7.37 13.85
CA THR A 155 0.19 -6.94 15.20
C THR A 155 1.05 -5.77 15.67
N ASP A 156 2.35 -5.83 15.41
CA ASP A 156 3.28 -4.76 15.79
C ASP A 156 3.08 -3.51 14.92
N LEU A 157 2.88 -3.68 13.60
CA LEU A 157 2.52 -2.60 12.68
C LEU A 157 1.19 -1.95 13.08
N ALA A 158 0.19 -2.72 13.53
CA ALA A 158 -1.07 -2.15 14.00
C ALA A 158 -0.89 -1.28 15.25
N LYS A 159 -0.03 -1.70 16.20
CA LYS A 159 0.32 -0.89 17.38
C LYS A 159 1.06 0.37 16.98
N VAL A 160 2.07 0.25 16.12
CA VAL A 160 2.85 1.38 15.62
C VAL A 160 1.97 2.36 14.85
N LYS A 161 1.08 1.86 13.98
CA LYS A 161 0.10 2.67 13.26
C LYS A 161 -0.79 3.44 14.22
N LYS A 162 -1.30 2.80 15.28
CA LYS A 162 -2.14 3.49 16.27
C LYS A 162 -1.40 4.62 16.97
N GLU A 163 -0.14 4.43 17.36
CA GLU A 163 0.66 5.49 17.98
C GLU A 163 1.08 6.57 16.96
N TYR A 164 1.37 6.19 15.70
CA TYR A 164 1.68 7.14 14.63
C TYR A 164 0.47 8.00 14.27
N ASP A 165 -0.72 7.41 14.17
CA ASP A 165 -1.98 8.11 13.88
C ASP A 165 -2.25 9.22 14.92
N LYS A 166 -1.81 9.06 16.18
CA LYS A 166 -1.90 10.11 17.21
C LYS A 166 -1.02 11.32 16.90
N VAL A 167 0.19 11.08 16.38
CA VAL A 167 1.22 12.11 16.21
C VAL A 167 1.33 12.65 14.79
N GLN A 168 0.73 11.98 13.80
CA GLN A 168 0.88 12.29 12.38
C GLN A 168 0.47 13.73 12.05
N GLU A 169 -0.64 14.21 12.61
CA GLU A 169 -1.10 15.59 12.40
C GLU A 169 -0.09 16.60 12.96
N ALA A 170 0.34 16.40 14.21
CA ALA A 170 1.35 17.25 14.85
C ALA A 170 2.68 17.25 14.08
N LEU A 171 3.13 16.10 13.58
CA LEU A 171 4.33 15.99 12.75
C LEU A 171 4.22 16.79 11.45
N ASN A 172 3.05 16.78 10.81
CA ASN A 172 2.80 17.58 9.62
C ASN A 172 2.76 19.08 9.94
N GLU A 173 2.16 19.47 11.06
CA GLU A 173 2.16 20.86 11.53
C GLU A 173 3.57 21.37 11.81
N VAL A 174 4.42 20.58 12.48
CA VAL A 174 5.83 20.91 12.71
C VAL A 174 6.57 21.11 11.40
N LYS A 175 6.35 20.25 10.41
CA LYS A 175 6.99 20.37 9.08
C LYS A 175 6.55 21.61 8.31
N LEU A 176 5.32 22.08 8.50
CA LEU A 176 4.81 23.26 7.78
C LEU A 176 5.07 24.57 8.53
N LYS A 177 4.82 24.59 9.84
CA LYS A 177 4.78 25.79 10.68
C LYS A 177 5.95 25.90 11.66
N GLY A 178 6.76 24.85 11.82
CA GLY A 178 7.85 24.79 12.80
C GLY A 178 7.41 24.37 14.21
N TYR A 179 6.11 24.21 14.43
CA TYR A 179 5.52 23.84 15.72
C TYR A 179 4.27 22.99 15.49
N GLY A 180 4.07 21.94 16.29
CA GLY A 180 2.87 21.11 16.24
C GLY A 180 2.53 20.50 17.58
N ILE A 181 1.24 20.28 17.80
CA ILE A 181 0.71 19.85 19.10
C ILE A 181 -0.03 18.53 18.92
N VAL A 182 0.38 17.53 19.68
CA VAL A 182 -0.37 16.27 19.77
C VAL A 182 -1.52 16.51 20.74
N SER A 183 -2.74 16.43 20.22
CA SER A 183 -3.94 16.52 21.05
C SER A 183 -4.13 15.21 21.83
N PRO A 184 -4.41 15.27 23.15
CA PRO A 184 -4.67 14.07 23.93
C PRO A 184 -5.94 13.36 23.44
N GLN A 185 -5.91 12.03 23.47
CA GLN A 185 -7.11 11.24 23.18
C GLN A 185 -8.07 11.24 24.38
N ILE A 186 -9.35 10.91 24.13
CA ILE A 186 -10.38 10.86 25.19
C ILE A 186 -10.00 9.85 26.27
N GLU A 187 -9.37 8.74 25.89
CA GLU A 187 -8.89 7.70 26.81
C GLU A 187 -7.75 8.18 27.71
N GLU A 188 -7.08 9.27 27.34
CA GLU A 188 -5.97 9.89 28.08
C GLU A 188 -6.45 11.05 28.98
N MET A 189 -7.76 11.36 28.97
CA MET A 189 -8.36 12.40 29.79
C MET A 189 -8.77 11.84 31.16
N SER A 190 -8.31 12.46 32.24
CA SER A 190 -8.80 12.20 33.59
C SER A 190 -9.77 13.29 34.02
N LEU A 191 -10.98 12.88 34.43
CA LEU A 191 -11.99 13.75 35.02
C LEU A 191 -11.91 13.65 36.55
N GLU A 192 -11.67 14.77 37.22
CA GLU A 192 -11.74 14.85 38.68
C GLU A 192 -13.19 15.00 39.14
N GLU A 193 -13.46 14.66 40.41
CA GLU A 193 -14.81 14.74 40.97
C GLU A 193 -15.40 16.16 40.86
N PRO A 194 -16.68 16.29 40.47
CA PRO A 194 -17.34 17.58 40.32
C PRO A 194 -17.49 18.31 41.67
N GLU A 195 -16.96 19.53 41.78
CA GLU A 195 -17.12 20.37 42.96
C GLU A 195 -18.31 21.33 42.79
N ILE A 196 -19.25 21.36 43.75
CA ILE A 196 -20.32 22.37 43.74
C ILE A 196 -19.73 23.71 44.16
N ILE A 197 -19.81 24.69 43.26
CA ILE A 197 -19.38 26.05 43.52
C ILE A 197 -20.59 26.97 43.69
N LYS A 198 -20.51 27.90 44.63
CA LYS A 198 -21.54 28.91 44.85
C LYS A 198 -20.96 30.30 44.61
N GLN A 199 -21.51 31.02 43.64
CA GLN A 199 -21.21 32.43 43.37
C GLN A 199 -22.47 33.27 43.59
N GLY A 200 -22.53 33.99 44.70
CA GLY A 200 -23.70 34.79 45.08
C GLY A 200 -24.95 33.94 45.27
N SER A 201 -26.00 34.20 44.49
CA SER A 201 -27.27 33.44 44.48
C SER A 201 -27.28 32.23 43.54
N ARG A 202 -26.22 32.00 42.77
CA ARG A 202 -26.16 30.91 41.78
C ARG A 202 -25.27 29.77 42.26
N PHE A 203 -25.71 28.54 41.98
CA PHE A 203 -24.95 27.32 42.16
C PHE A 203 -24.46 26.84 40.79
N GLY A 204 -23.22 26.39 40.73
CA GLY A 204 -22.61 25.80 39.55
C GLY A 204 -21.85 24.54 39.91
N VAL A 205 -21.48 23.75 38.91
CA VAL A 205 -20.63 22.57 39.07
C VAL A 205 -19.31 22.86 38.37
N LYS A 206 -18.21 22.77 39.12
CA LYS A 206 -16.85 22.89 38.60
C LYS A 206 -16.37 21.50 38.21
N LEU A 207 -16.26 21.29 36.91
CA LEU A 207 -15.64 20.10 36.33
C LEU A 207 -14.16 20.41 36.06
N ARG A 208 -13.27 19.53 36.53
CA ARG A 208 -11.84 19.59 36.21
C ARG A 208 -11.49 18.37 35.38
N ALA A 209 -10.94 18.63 34.20
CA ALA A 209 -10.37 17.61 33.33
C ALA A 209 -8.91 17.97 33.09
N SER A 210 -8.04 16.97 33.17
CA SER A 210 -6.61 17.07 32.87
C SER A 210 -6.24 16.03 31.83
N ALA A 211 -5.31 16.38 30.96
CA ALA A 211 -4.80 15.50 29.92
C ALA A 211 -3.35 15.91 29.58
N PRO A 212 -2.48 14.95 29.27
CA PRO A 212 -1.12 15.24 28.83
C PRO A 212 -1.14 15.92 27.45
N SER A 213 -0.17 16.79 27.19
CA SER A 213 -0.01 17.46 25.90
C SER A 213 1.43 17.35 25.44
N ILE A 214 1.64 16.88 24.21
CA ILE A 214 2.98 16.77 23.63
C ILE A 214 3.14 17.90 22.62
N HIS A 215 4.20 18.68 22.79
CA HIS A 215 4.56 19.77 21.89
C HIS A 215 5.82 19.37 21.12
N MET A 216 5.74 19.44 19.80
CA MET A 216 6.84 19.18 18.89
C MET A 216 7.29 20.52 18.29
N ILE A 217 8.61 20.73 18.23
CA ILE A 217 9.22 21.98 17.76
C ILE A 217 10.33 21.62 16.78
N ARG A 218 10.29 22.18 15.57
CA ARG A 218 11.40 22.10 14.62
C ARG A 218 12.34 23.27 14.86
N ALA A 219 13.60 22.99 15.17
CA ALA A 219 14.66 23.98 15.18
C ALA A 219 15.61 23.67 14.02
N ASP A 220 15.82 24.64 13.13
CA ASP A 220 16.72 24.49 11.99
C ASP A 220 18.15 24.80 12.45
N ILE A 221 19.05 23.83 12.35
CA ILE A 221 20.42 23.98 12.85
C ILE A 221 21.27 24.56 11.71
N GLU A 222 21.86 25.72 11.95
CA GLU A 222 22.81 26.35 11.03
C GLU A 222 24.20 26.27 11.67
N THR A 223 25.10 25.50 11.05
CA THR A 223 26.48 25.36 11.52
C THR A 223 27.42 25.87 10.46
N GLU A 224 28.09 26.99 10.75
CA GLU A 224 29.14 27.53 9.90
C GLU A 224 30.48 26.88 10.27
N ILE A 225 31.11 26.21 9.31
CA ILE A 225 32.49 25.76 9.43
C ILE A 225 33.34 26.81 8.72
N ALA A 226 34.05 27.63 9.49
CA ALA A 226 35.05 28.55 8.95
C ALA A 226 36.42 27.84 8.95
N PRO A 227 36.84 27.14 7.88
CA PRO A 227 38.19 26.63 7.81
C PRO A 227 39.16 27.82 7.77
N LEU A 228 40.15 27.82 8.66
CA LEU A 228 41.27 28.75 8.58
C LEU A 228 42.11 28.38 7.35
N VAL A 229 41.87 29.06 6.23
CA VAL A 229 42.68 28.92 5.02
C VAL A 229 43.86 29.89 5.14
N GLY A 230 45.08 29.36 5.02
CA GLY A 230 46.33 30.01 5.41
C GLY A 230 46.55 31.45 4.87
N THR A 231 47.11 31.59 3.67
CA THR A 231 47.59 32.90 3.18
C THR A 231 46.48 33.72 2.51
N GLU A 232 46.54 35.05 2.65
CA GLU A 232 45.58 36.04 2.13
C GLU A 232 45.17 35.82 0.66
N LYS A 233 46.11 35.47 -0.22
CA LYS A 233 45.84 35.18 -1.65
C LYS A 233 44.94 33.97 -1.90
N GLN A 234 44.98 32.95 -1.02
CA GLN A 234 44.16 31.74 -1.17
C GLN A 234 42.73 31.96 -0.69
N SER A 235 42.55 32.84 0.29
CA SER A 235 41.22 33.26 0.78
C SER A 235 40.50 34.14 -0.25
N GLU A 236 41.23 35.02 -0.94
CA GLU A 236 40.68 35.87 -2.02
C GLU A 236 40.21 35.07 -3.24
N GLU A 237 40.95 34.02 -3.66
CA GLU A 237 40.53 33.13 -4.74
C GLU A 237 39.26 32.32 -4.39
N LEU A 238 39.14 31.86 -3.14
CA LEU A 238 37.99 31.09 -2.66
C LEU A 238 36.72 31.94 -2.57
N VAL A 239 36.85 33.17 -2.07
CA VAL A 239 35.75 34.15 -1.99
C VAL A 239 35.28 34.56 -3.39
N SER A 240 36.22 34.75 -4.34
CA SER A 240 35.91 35.08 -5.73
C SER A 240 35.16 33.95 -6.46
N TYR A 241 35.42 32.69 -6.10
CA TYR A 241 34.72 31.52 -6.63
C TYR A 241 33.30 31.40 -6.07
N LEU A 242 33.12 31.61 -4.75
CA LEU A 242 31.82 31.51 -4.07
C LEU A 242 30.85 32.64 -4.43
N LEU A 243 31.35 33.86 -4.63
CA LEU A 243 30.55 35.00 -5.09
C LEU A 243 29.99 34.78 -6.50
N LYS A 244 30.63 33.93 -7.32
CA LYS A 244 30.20 33.63 -8.69
C LYS A 244 29.03 32.64 -8.76
N GLU A 245 28.81 31.83 -7.72
CA GLU A 245 27.66 30.90 -7.63
C GLU A 245 26.46 31.48 -6.88
N PHE A 246 26.64 32.57 -6.13
CA PHE A 246 25.60 33.13 -5.25
C PHE A 246 24.68 34.17 -5.93
N GLU A 247 24.97 34.57 -7.17
CA GLU A 247 24.24 35.62 -7.89
C GLU A 247 22.92 35.14 -8.57
N SER A 248 22.48 33.90 -8.36
CA SER A 248 21.35 33.29 -9.11
C SER A 248 19.98 33.27 -8.38
N GLU A 249 19.50 34.45 -7.98
CA GLU A 249 18.09 34.84 -7.72
C GLU A 249 17.50 34.78 -6.27
N PRO A 250 17.16 35.96 -5.69
CA PRO A 250 16.45 36.12 -4.42
C PRO A 250 15.00 36.61 -4.63
N GLU A 251 14.01 35.71 -4.69
CA GLU A 251 12.59 36.10 -4.71
C GLU A 251 11.85 35.60 -3.47
N LYS A 252 11.81 36.46 -2.45
CA LYS A 252 10.77 36.47 -1.42
C LYS A 252 9.49 37.11 -2.00
N LEU A 253 8.36 36.87 -1.31
CA LEU A 253 7.22 37.79 -1.07
C LEU A 253 5.87 37.50 -1.77
N TRP A 254 5.10 36.51 -1.31
CA TRP A 254 3.62 36.52 -1.36
C TRP A 254 3.06 35.73 -0.15
N GLN A 255 2.81 36.34 1.01
CA GLN A 255 1.67 37.21 1.38
C GLN A 255 0.28 36.51 1.41
N SER A 256 -0.02 35.86 2.55
CA SER A 256 -1.21 36.04 3.43
C SER A 256 -2.66 35.64 3.05
N ASN A 257 -3.33 35.01 4.06
CA ASN A 257 -4.72 35.15 4.59
C ASN A 257 -5.93 34.43 3.90
N ILE A 258 -7.07 33.98 4.52
CA ILE A 258 -7.67 33.93 5.90
C ILE A 258 -8.98 33.03 5.93
N PHE A 259 -9.22 32.28 7.03
CA PHE A 259 -10.42 31.71 7.75
C PHE A 259 -11.78 31.24 7.12
N GLY A 260 -12.33 30.10 7.63
CA GLY A 260 -13.78 29.78 7.68
C GLY A 260 -14.15 28.36 8.16
N LYS A 261 -14.92 28.18 9.26
CA LYS A 261 -15.25 26.86 9.88
C LYS A 261 -16.68 26.77 10.49
N SER A 262 -17.09 25.60 11.04
CA SER A 262 -18.50 25.20 11.37
C SER A 262 -18.73 24.54 12.74
N LEU A 263 -20.01 24.49 13.17
CA LEU A 263 -20.55 24.29 14.53
C LEU A 263 -20.12 23.05 15.38
N HIS A 264 -19.42 22.05 14.85
CA HIS A 264 -18.85 20.95 15.68
C HIS A 264 -17.61 21.44 16.49
N GLU A 265 -17.17 22.66 16.24
CA GLU A 265 -16.01 23.30 16.85
C GLU A 265 -16.26 23.83 18.26
N LEU A 266 -17.51 24.12 18.62
CA LEU A 266 -17.86 24.75 19.90
C LEU A 266 -17.63 23.84 21.12
N VAL A 267 -17.43 22.54 20.92
CA VAL A 267 -17.14 21.59 22.01
C VAL A 267 -15.64 21.26 22.09
N SER A 268 -14.91 21.33 20.97
CA SER A 268 -13.45 21.17 20.95
C SER A 268 -12.71 22.45 21.40
N GLU A 269 -13.36 23.61 21.29
CA GLU A 269 -12.82 24.93 21.65
C GLU A 269 -12.47 25.08 23.15
N GLY A 270 -13.23 24.45 24.04
CA GLY A 270 -12.99 24.55 25.50
C GLY A 270 -11.68 23.89 25.96
N LEU A 271 -11.23 22.88 25.21
CA LEU A 271 -9.96 22.16 25.43
C LEU A 271 -8.85 22.72 24.54
N GLN A 272 -9.13 23.03 23.26
CA GLN A 272 -8.17 23.71 22.37
C GLN A 272 -7.70 25.05 22.94
N ASN A 273 -8.56 25.86 23.55
CA ASN A 273 -8.15 27.14 24.15
C ASN A 273 -7.18 27.00 25.35
N LYS A 274 -7.11 25.83 25.98
CA LYS A 274 -6.13 25.55 27.03
C LYS A 274 -4.82 24.97 26.47
N LEU A 275 -4.88 24.24 25.35
CA LEU A 275 -3.73 23.67 24.65
C LEU A 275 -2.99 24.71 23.79
N TYR A 276 -3.72 25.62 23.15
CA TYR A 276 -3.19 26.72 22.31
C TYR A 276 -2.89 28.00 23.10
N ARG A 277 -2.68 27.90 24.41
CA ARG A 277 -2.49 29.08 25.28
C ARG A 277 -1.19 29.85 25.02
N MET A 278 -0.31 29.29 24.19
CA MET A 278 0.87 29.97 23.70
C MET A 278 0.54 30.63 22.36
N PRO A 279 0.41 31.97 22.29
CA PRO A 279 0.18 32.67 21.02
C PRO A 279 1.28 32.34 20.02
N GLU A 280 0.97 32.42 18.72
CA GLU A 280 1.93 32.11 17.64
C GLU A 280 3.26 32.85 17.84
N ASP A 281 3.22 34.12 18.27
CA ASP A 281 4.40 34.90 18.63
C ASP A 281 5.28 34.28 19.71
N ALA A 282 4.67 33.62 20.71
CA ALA A 282 5.39 32.95 21.79
C ALA A 282 5.93 31.58 21.35
N GLN A 283 5.22 30.88 20.46
CA GLN A 283 5.71 29.64 19.83
C GLN A 283 6.94 29.93 18.97
N LEU A 284 6.87 30.98 18.15
CA LEU A 284 7.93 31.43 17.26
C LEU A 284 9.15 31.92 18.07
N LYS A 285 8.93 32.67 19.15
CA LYS A 285 10.02 33.03 20.09
C LYS A 285 10.66 31.83 20.76
N LEU A 286 9.88 30.82 21.15
CA LEU A 286 10.43 29.59 21.74
C LEU A 286 11.25 28.80 20.72
N GLN A 287 10.78 28.73 19.47
CA GLN A 287 11.50 28.13 18.36
C GLN A 287 12.82 28.86 18.11
N GLU A 288 12.81 30.19 17.94
CA GLU A 288 14.01 31.02 17.76
C GLU A 288 14.96 30.90 18.94
N THR A 289 14.44 30.84 20.17
CA THR A 289 15.26 30.71 21.38
C THR A 289 15.93 29.34 21.43
N LEU A 290 15.20 28.27 21.13
CA LEU A 290 15.78 26.91 21.04
C LEU A 290 16.82 26.83 19.93
N GLN A 291 16.54 27.41 18.78
CA GLN A 291 17.47 27.48 17.65
C GLN A 291 18.75 28.23 18.01
N LYS A 292 18.65 29.39 18.68
CA LYS A 292 19.81 30.12 19.21
C LYS A 292 20.57 29.32 20.26
N ILE A 293 19.89 28.65 21.18
CA ILE A 293 20.55 27.80 22.20
C ILE A 293 21.35 26.67 21.53
N ILE A 294 20.79 26.06 20.50
CA ILE A 294 21.45 24.96 19.77
C ILE A 294 22.63 25.48 18.93
N ASN A 295 22.49 26.63 18.28
CA ASN A 295 23.51 27.18 17.38
C ASN A 295 24.63 27.97 18.10
N GLU A 296 24.31 28.69 19.17
CA GLU A 296 25.23 29.64 19.85
C GLU A 296 25.72 29.16 21.23
N GLY A 297 25.15 28.06 21.75
CA GLY A 297 25.42 27.58 23.11
C GLY A 297 24.72 28.37 24.21
N SER A 298 24.80 27.87 25.45
CA SER A 298 23.95 28.21 26.62
C SER A 298 24.10 29.63 27.23
N GLY A 299 24.35 30.67 26.42
CA GLY A 299 24.51 32.07 26.85
C GLY A 299 23.23 32.91 26.94
N GLY A 300 22.09 32.46 26.38
CA GLY A 300 20.90 33.30 26.16
C GLY A 300 19.70 33.10 27.10
N LEU A 301 19.85 32.39 28.21
CA LEU A 301 18.72 31.81 28.97
C LEU A 301 17.78 32.81 29.71
N SER A 302 18.02 34.13 29.66
CA SER A 302 17.40 35.08 30.60
C SER A 302 16.04 35.65 30.21
N VAL A 303 15.51 35.38 29.00
CA VAL A 303 14.34 36.14 28.47
C VAL A 303 12.98 35.43 28.62
N LEU A 304 12.92 34.22 29.17
CA LEU A 304 11.64 33.48 29.33
C LEU A 304 10.88 33.78 30.64
N PHE A 305 11.50 34.37 31.66
CA PHE A 305 10.87 34.54 32.99
C PHE A 305 10.66 36.00 33.46
N CYS A 306 10.98 37.01 32.66
CA CYS A 306 10.76 38.41 33.04
C CYS A 306 9.30 38.84 32.81
N ASN A 307 8.51 38.72 33.88
CA ASN A 307 7.19 39.31 34.00
C ASN A 307 7.31 40.87 33.94
N PRO A 308 6.61 41.58 33.04
CA PRO A 308 6.72 43.04 32.93
C PRO A 308 6.21 43.82 34.16
N ASN A 309 5.51 43.15 35.09
CA ASN A 309 4.81 43.79 36.21
C ASN A 309 5.54 43.77 37.55
N ASN A 310 6.83 43.45 37.60
CA ASN A 310 7.61 43.58 38.84
C ASN A 310 8.70 44.64 38.72
N LYS A 311 8.29 45.89 38.49
CA LYS A 311 9.10 47.06 38.85
C LYS A 311 8.51 47.71 40.10
N SER A 312 9.33 47.74 41.14
CA SER A 312 9.24 48.54 42.38
C SER A 312 8.00 48.36 43.27
N LYS A 313 8.17 47.58 44.34
CA LYS A 313 8.10 48.08 45.73
C LYS A 313 8.90 47.16 46.64
#